data_AF-A0A448PEN6-F1
#
_entry.id   AF-A0A448PEN6-F1
#
_cell.length_a   1.000
_cell.length_b   1.000
_cell.length_c   1.000
_cell.angle_alpha   90.00
_cell.angle_beta   90.00
_cell.angle_gamma   90.00
#
_symmetry.space_group_name_H-M   'P 1'
#
loop_
_entity.id
_entity.type
_entity.pdbx_description
1 polymer ?
#
loop_
_entity_poly.entity_id
_entity_poly.type
_entity_poly.pdbx_seq_one_letter_code
_entity_poly.pdbx_strand_id
1 'polypeptide(L)'
;MKIAATRAPSQLTEGWISIPVTRRVPLPEGIARLREAFTEIAACCDDEGRREKPVRHGADAAAGHWLAVTSGYTFTVLAESGLEIPQGMPIACVGQATARRAPRSPQLIAPAPSTAAQLAVALVAAKPRRVTFPASALAATTLTDSLAAAGIPTTRIDIYTSEPSPEGVRKMAAERPDVVVVTSSSAGRTLAEHWPGDLPLLVAIGQPTADTLTSLGAPPAGVAATPDRRGIEDCLETLERTHS
;
A
#
# COMPACT_ATOMS: atom_id res chain seq x y z
N MET A 1 -13.06 -9.79 26.19
CA MET A 1 -11.99 -8.80 25.96
C MET A 1 -12.44 -7.78 24.92
N LYS A 2 -12.31 -6.47 25.17
CA LYS A 2 -12.62 -5.38 24.24
C LYS A 2 -11.43 -5.15 23.30
N ILE A 3 -11.60 -5.47 22.03
CA ILE A 3 -10.52 -5.45 21.03
C ILE A 3 -10.66 -4.22 20.12
N ALA A 4 -9.57 -3.49 19.93
CA ALA A 4 -9.43 -2.46 18.92
C ALA A 4 -8.34 -2.79 17.89
N ALA A 5 -8.46 -2.27 16.67
CA ALA A 5 -7.49 -2.44 15.60
C ALA A 5 -7.13 -1.09 14.97
N THR A 6 -5.85 -0.88 14.68
CA THR A 6 -5.29 0.41 14.20
C THR A 6 -5.56 0.76 12.74
N ARG A 7 -6.63 0.23 12.17
CA ARG A 7 -7.00 0.38 10.75
C ARG A 7 -8.49 0.66 10.59
N ALA A 8 -8.84 1.11 9.38
CA ALA A 8 -10.22 1.25 8.97
C ALA A 8 -10.97 -0.11 8.97
N PRO A 9 -12.30 -0.10 9.18
CA PRO A 9 -13.13 -1.30 9.14
C PRO A 9 -12.90 -2.13 7.87
N SER A 10 -12.81 -3.44 8.03
CA SER A 10 -12.68 -4.42 6.93
C SER A 10 -13.05 -5.82 7.42
N GLN A 11 -13.10 -6.81 6.52
CA GLN A 11 -13.27 -8.23 6.89
C GLN A 11 -12.25 -8.68 7.95
N LEU A 12 -11.04 -8.12 7.96
CA LEU A 12 -10.02 -8.44 8.97
C LEU A 12 -10.47 -8.06 10.38
N THR A 13 -11.24 -6.98 10.52
CA THR A 13 -11.55 -6.35 11.81
C THR A 13 -13.03 -6.39 12.16
N GLU A 14 -13.79 -7.26 11.49
CA GLU A 14 -15.21 -7.48 11.76
C GLU A 14 -15.44 -7.83 13.24
N GLY A 15 -16.42 -7.18 13.86
CA GLY A 15 -16.70 -7.32 15.29
C GLY A 15 -15.71 -6.62 16.24
N TRP A 16 -14.68 -5.93 15.73
CA TRP A 16 -13.72 -5.16 16.54
C TRP A 16 -13.86 -3.66 16.31
N ILE A 17 -13.39 -2.88 17.28
CA ILE A 17 -13.31 -1.42 17.15
C ILE A 17 -12.22 -1.09 16.14
N SER A 18 -12.59 -0.47 15.03
CA SER A 18 -11.67 -0.22 13.92
C SER A 18 -11.42 1.28 13.78
N ILE A 19 -10.32 1.76 14.34
CA ILE A 19 -9.96 3.18 14.33
C ILE A 19 -8.58 3.34 13.70
N PRO A 20 -8.46 3.96 12.52
CA PRO A 20 -7.17 4.25 11.92
C PRO A 20 -6.42 5.29 12.76
N VAL A 21 -5.21 4.93 13.19
CA VAL A 21 -4.32 5.84 13.93
C VAL A 21 -3.28 6.48 13.03
N THR A 22 -3.29 6.16 11.74
CA THR A 22 -2.53 6.87 10.71
C THR A 22 -3.49 7.24 9.59
N ARG A 23 -3.18 8.31 8.86
CA ARG A 23 -3.93 8.72 7.68
C ARG A 23 -2.99 8.84 6.49
N ARG A 24 -3.53 8.59 5.30
CA ARG A 24 -2.79 8.89 4.06
C ARG A 24 -3.15 10.29 3.62
N VAL A 25 -2.14 11.05 3.22
CA VAL A 25 -2.30 12.45 2.80
C VAL A 25 -1.74 12.58 1.39
N PRO A 26 -2.54 13.02 0.41
CA PRO A 26 -2.05 13.30 -0.94
C PRO A 26 -0.97 14.38 -0.93
N LEU A 27 0.03 14.27 -1.81
CA LEU A 27 1.12 15.22 -1.96
C LEU A 27 0.90 16.07 -3.23
N PRO A 28 0.51 17.36 -3.12
CA PRO A 28 0.15 18.18 -4.27
C PRO A 28 1.25 18.28 -5.33
N GLU A 29 2.51 18.43 -4.91
CA GLU A 29 3.66 18.51 -5.83
C GLU A 29 3.85 17.22 -6.62
N GLY A 30 3.74 16.06 -5.97
CA GLY A 30 3.81 14.76 -6.64
C GLY A 30 2.66 14.53 -7.61
N ILE A 31 1.46 14.96 -7.24
CA ILE A 31 0.27 14.89 -8.11
C ILE A 31 0.45 15.76 -9.35
N ALA A 32 0.98 16.98 -9.20
CA ALA A 32 1.28 17.86 -10.32
C ALA A 32 2.31 17.22 -11.28
N ARG A 33 3.41 16.69 -10.75
CA ARG A 33 4.41 15.96 -11.55
C ARG A 33 3.85 14.74 -12.26
N LEU A 34 2.93 14.01 -11.62
CA LEU A 34 2.27 12.88 -12.26
C LEU A 34 1.35 13.33 -13.40
N ARG A 35 0.66 14.46 -13.25
CA ARG A 35 -0.17 15.05 -14.31
C ARG A 35 0.64 15.44 -15.53
N GLU A 36 1.79 16.07 -15.31
CA GLU A 36 2.75 16.39 -16.38
C GLU A 36 3.19 15.12 -17.10
N ALA A 37 3.63 14.10 -16.35
CA ALA A 37 4.03 12.82 -16.93
C ALA A 37 2.91 12.15 -17.74
N PHE A 38 1.66 12.16 -17.25
CA PHE A 38 0.52 11.62 -18.00
C PHE A 38 0.21 12.42 -19.28
N THR A 39 0.38 13.74 -19.24
CA THR A 39 0.17 14.62 -20.40
C THR A 39 1.22 14.37 -21.48
N GLU A 40 2.49 14.23 -21.10
CA GLU A 40 3.58 13.87 -22.02
C GLU A 40 3.34 12.50 -22.68
N ILE A 41 2.92 11.51 -21.90
CA ILE A 41 2.62 10.16 -22.40
C ILE A 41 1.48 10.18 -23.40
N ALA A 42 0.39 10.88 -23.08
CA ALA A 42 -0.76 11.01 -23.97
C ALA A 42 -0.35 11.66 -25.31
N ALA A 43 0.42 12.75 -25.26
CA ALA A 43 0.92 13.42 -26.46
C ALA A 43 1.82 12.53 -27.33
N CYS A 44 2.69 11.71 -26.73
CA CYS A 44 3.50 10.75 -27.48
C CYS A 44 2.66 9.65 -28.16
N CYS A 45 1.58 9.18 -27.51
CA CYS A 45 0.68 8.21 -28.09
C CYS A 45 -0.11 8.76 -29.29
N ASP A 46 -0.46 10.06 -29.28
CA ASP A 46 -1.17 10.72 -30.37
C ASP A 46 -0.27 10.93 -31.60
N ASP A 47 1.03 11.22 -31.41
CA ASP A 47 1.99 11.42 -32.50
C ASP A 47 2.42 10.09 -33.17
N GLU A 48 2.56 9.01 -32.39
CA GLU A 48 2.76 7.66 -32.94
C GLU A 48 1.53 7.16 -33.73
N GLY A 49 0.32 7.67 -33.43
CA GLY A 49 -0.91 7.40 -34.16
C GLY A 49 -0.99 7.98 -35.57
N ARG A 50 -0.12 8.94 -35.93
CA ARG A 50 -0.06 9.55 -37.27
C ARG A 50 0.80 8.77 -38.28
N ARG A 51 1.51 7.74 -37.83
CA ARG A 51 2.15 6.72 -38.68
C ARG A 51 1.34 5.43 -38.55
N GLU A 52 0.41 5.22 -39.47
CA GLU A 52 -0.53 4.10 -39.49
C GLU A 52 0.09 2.74 -39.10
N LYS A 53 -0.50 2.10 -38.06
CA LYS A 53 -0.98 0.71 -38.11
C LYS A 53 -1.95 0.45 -36.93
N PRO A 54 -2.95 -0.43 -37.11
CA PRO A 54 -4.11 -0.57 -36.22
C PRO A 54 -3.70 -1.02 -34.81
N VAL A 55 -4.46 -0.61 -33.80
CA VAL A 55 -4.31 -1.01 -32.38
C VAL A 55 -4.06 -2.52 -32.26
N ARG A 56 -2.81 -2.89 -31.95
CA ARG A 56 -2.37 -4.28 -31.89
C ARG A 56 -2.63 -4.85 -30.50
N HIS A 57 -3.51 -5.83 -30.42
CA HIS A 57 -3.71 -6.59 -29.19
C HIS A 57 -2.56 -7.59 -28.97
N GLY A 58 -2.15 -7.76 -27.70
CA GLY A 58 -1.53 -8.98 -27.19
C GLY A 58 0.00 -9.05 -27.05
N ALA A 59 0.78 -8.21 -27.74
CA ALA A 59 2.26 -8.24 -27.62
C ALA A 59 2.96 -6.87 -27.71
N ASP A 60 2.44 -5.92 -28.49
CA ASP A 60 3.06 -4.57 -28.64
C ASP A 60 2.77 -3.64 -27.45
N ALA A 61 1.62 -3.79 -26.79
CA ALA A 61 1.34 -3.10 -25.52
C ALA A 61 2.38 -3.44 -24.44
N ALA A 62 3.04 -4.61 -24.54
CA ALA A 62 4.01 -5.05 -23.57
C ALA A 62 5.30 -4.20 -23.55
N ALA A 63 5.69 -3.63 -24.70
CA ALA A 63 6.90 -2.83 -24.83
C ALA A 63 6.70 -1.32 -24.58
N GLY A 64 5.51 -0.89 -24.14
CA GLY A 64 5.18 0.54 -23.97
C GLY A 64 5.70 1.18 -22.67
N HIS A 65 5.11 2.33 -22.33
CA HIS A 65 5.27 2.98 -21.02
C HIS A 65 4.20 2.45 -20.06
N TRP A 66 4.63 1.82 -18.97
CA TRP A 66 3.73 1.20 -18.00
C TRP A 66 3.51 2.03 -16.74
N LEU A 67 2.33 1.89 -16.13
CA LEU A 67 2.05 2.35 -14.78
C LEU A 67 2.20 1.19 -13.80
N ALA A 68 3.18 1.25 -12.91
CA ALA A 68 3.31 0.28 -11.83
C ALA A 68 2.60 0.79 -10.56
N VAL A 69 1.77 -0.05 -9.93
CA VAL A 69 0.97 0.31 -8.75
C VAL A 69 1.10 -0.74 -7.66
N THR A 70 1.63 -0.33 -6.51
CA THR A 70 1.82 -1.20 -5.33
C THR A 70 0.77 -1.01 -4.24
N SER A 71 -0.07 0.02 -4.36
CA SER A 71 -1.11 0.33 -3.39
C SER A 71 -2.36 0.80 -4.12
N GLY A 72 -3.51 0.20 -3.83
CA GLY A 72 -4.77 0.67 -4.41
C GLY A 72 -5.16 2.10 -3.99
N TYR A 73 -4.53 2.66 -2.95
CA TYR A 73 -4.71 4.08 -2.60
C TYR A 73 -4.20 5.02 -3.69
N THR A 74 -3.25 4.58 -4.53
CA THR A 74 -2.83 5.33 -5.72
C THR A 74 -4.04 5.67 -6.59
N PHE A 75 -4.96 4.72 -6.83
CA PHE A 75 -6.16 4.97 -7.64
C PHE A 75 -7.15 5.93 -6.97
N THR A 76 -7.25 5.92 -5.64
CA THR A 76 -8.02 6.93 -4.89
C THR A 76 -7.45 8.32 -5.12
N VAL A 77 -6.14 8.50 -4.99
CA VAL A 77 -5.48 9.80 -5.23
C VAL A 77 -5.71 10.28 -6.66
N LEU A 78 -5.60 9.38 -7.66
CA LEU A 78 -5.87 9.74 -9.06
C LEU A 78 -7.30 10.22 -9.25
N ALA A 79 -8.29 9.47 -8.77
CA ALA A 79 -9.70 9.80 -8.91
C ALA A 79 -10.06 11.12 -8.20
N GLU A 80 -9.63 11.30 -6.95
CA GLU A 80 -9.89 12.52 -6.18
C GLU A 80 -9.21 13.76 -6.77
N SER A 81 -8.09 13.57 -7.49
CA SER A 81 -7.35 14.67 -8.13
C SER A 81 -7.76 14.92 -9.58
N GLY A 82 -8.74 14.17 -10.10
CA GLY A 82 -9.18 14.24 -11.50
C GLY A 82 -8.12 13.82 -12.51
N LEU A 83 -7.15 12.98 -12.12
CA LEU A 83 -6.16 12.42 -13.05
C LEU A 83 -6.69 11.12 -13.66
N GLU A 84 -6.79 11.11 -14.98
CA GLU A 84 -7.10 9.91 -15.74
C GLU A 84 -5.81 9.23 -16.22
N ILE A 85 -5.77 7.91 -16.07
CA ILE A 85 -4.67 7.10 -16.62
C ILE A 85 -4.84 7.06 -18.14
N PRO A 86 -3.83 7.44 -18.95
CA PRO A 86 -3.95 7.40 -20.41
C PRO A 86 -4.41 6.03 -20.92
N GLN A 87 -5.33 5.99 -21.89
CA GLN A 87 -5.98 4.75 -22.36
C GLN A 87 -4.97 3.70 -22.86
N GLY A 88 -3.91 4.15 -23.55
CA GLY A 88 -2.85 3.29 -24.07
C GLY A 88 -1.81 2.81 -23.04
N MET A 89 -1.84 3.32 -21.80
CA MET A 89 -0.81 3.04 -20.79
C MET A 89 -1.12 1.73 -20.05
N PRO A 90 -0.33 0.64 -20.17
CA PRO A 90 -0.63 -0.58 -19.45
C PRO A 90 -0.46 -0.41 -17.94
N ILE A 91 -1.32 -1.07 -17.15
CA ILE A 91 -1.30 -1.03 -15.69
C ILE A 91 -0.76 -2.36 -15.16
N ALA A 92 0.26 -2.28 -14.31
CA ALA A 92 0.82 -3.38 -13.56
C ALA A 92 0.51 -3.21 -12.06
N CYS A 93 -0.10 -4.21 -11.44
CA CYS A 93 -0.47 -4.19 -10.03
C CYS A 93 0.30 -5.25 -9.23
N VAL A 94 0.72 -4.90 -8.01
CA VAL A 94 1.44 -5.82 -7.10
C VAL A 94 0.63 -7.04 -6.65
N GLY A 95 -0.69 -7.01 -6.83
CA GLY A 95 -1.56 -8.09 -6.42
C GLY A 95 -3.03 -7.79 -6.63
N GLN A 96 -3.86 -8.81 -6.40
CA GLN A 96 -5.30 -8.79 -6.65
C GLN A 96 -6.04 -7.69 -5.88
N ALA A 97 -5.68 -7.44 -4.62
CA ALA A 97 -6.30 -6.39 -3.82
C ALA A 97 -6.09 -4.98 -4.39
N THR A 98 -4.91 -4.72 -4.98
CA THR A 98 -4.62 -3.47 -5.68
C THR A 98 -5.33 -3.42 -7.03
N ALA A 99 -5.31 -4.53 -7.79
CA ALA A 99 -5.95 -4.64 -9.09
C ALA A 99 -7.47 -4.36 -9.04
N ARG A 100 -8.16 -4.82 -7.99
CA ARG A 100 -9.61 -4.58 -7.80
C ARG A 100 -9.99 -3.09 -7.65
N ARG A 101 -9.02 -2.22 -7.35
CA ARG A 101 -9.23 -0.77 -7.23
C ARG A 101 -8.84 0.00 -8.50
N ALA A 102 -8.30 -0.69 -9.51
CA ALA A 102 -7.93 -0.05 -10.76
C ALA A 102 -9.18 0.42 -11.52
N PRO A 103 -9.11 1.56 -12.23
CA PRO A 103 -10.25 2.08 -13.01
C PRO A 103 -10.57 1.21 -14.24
N ARG A 104 -9.64 0.33 -14.64
CA ARG A 104 -9.80 -0.68 -15.69
C ARG A 104 -8.92 -1.90 -15.39
N SER A 105 -9.22 -3.02 -16.03
CA SER A 105 -8.48 -4.27 -15.85
C SER A 105 -6.97 -4.06 -16.08
N PRO A 106 -6.12 -4.33 -15.07
CA PRO A 106 -4.68 -4.29 -15.24
C PRO A 106 -4.20 -5.35 -16.23
N GLN A 107 -3.21 -5.00 -17.04
CA GLN A 107 -2.58 -5.91 -18.01
C GLN A 107 -1.66 -6.91 -17.30
N LEU A 108 -1.16 -6.55 -16.11
CA LEU A 108 -0.30 -7.40 -15.30
C LEU A 108 -0.73 -7.34 -13.83
N ILE A 109 -0.89 -8.50 -13.23
CA ILE A 109 -1.05 -8.66 -11.78
C ILE A 109 0.06 -9.62 -11.33
N ALA A 110 0.93 -9.16 -10.44
CA ALA A 110 2.05 -9.96 -9.96
C ALA A 110 1.55 -11.23 -9.22
N PRO A 111 2.26 -12.36 -9.35
CA PRO A 111 1.91 -13.57 -8.62
C PRO A 111 2.07 -13.38 -7.11
N ALA A 112 1.45 -14.27 -6.34
CA ALA A 112 1.66 -14.32 -4.90
C ALA A 112 3.12 -14.72 -4.58
N PRO A 113 3.72 -14.18 -3.50
CA PRO A 113 3.16 -13.18 -2.59
C PRO A 113 3.12 -11.77 -3.19
N SER A 114 2.08 -10.99 -2.88
CA SER A 114 1.88 -9.62 -3.40
C SER A 114 2.91 -8.62 -2.86
N THR A 115 4.11 -8.66 -3.44
CA THR A 115 5.29 -7.90 -3.00
C THR A 115 5.89 -7.10 -4.15
N ALA A 116 6.58 -6.00 -3.81
CA ALA A 116 7.31 -5.18 -4.78
C ALA A 116 8.33 -6.00 -5.61
N ALA A 117 8.98 -7.00 -4.99
CA ALA A 117 9.92 -7.90 -5.66
C ALA A 117 9.23 -8.77 -6.72
N GLN A 118 8.09 -9.38 -6.40
CA GLN A 118 7.33 -10.18 -7.39
C GLN A 118 6.79 -9.31 -8.54
N LEU A 119 6.38 -8.07 -8.24
CA LEU A 119 6.00 -7.11 -9.28
C LEU A 119 7.19 -6.76 -10.19
N ALA A 120 8.38 -6.57 -9.63
CA ALA A 120 9.59 -6.30 -10.41
C ALA A 120 9.91 -7.46 -11.36
N VAL A 121 9.91 -8.71 -10.87
CA VAL A 121 10.13 -9.91 -11.70
C VAL A 121 9.14 -9.98 -12.86
N ALA A 122 7.86 -9.76 -12.58
CA ALA A 122 6.82 -9.79 -13.60
C ALA A 122 6.99 -8.66 -14.64
N LEU A 123 7.35 -7.45 -14.21
CA LEU A 123 7.65 -6.33 -15.11
C LEU A 123 8.89 -6.59 -15.96
N VAL A 124 9.96 -7.17 -15.40
CA VAL A 124 11.15 -7.56 -16.17
C VAL A 124 10.80 -8.58 -17.25
N ALA A 125 9.93 -9.55 -16.95
CA ALA A 125 9.44 -10.50 -17.94
C ALA A 125 8.60 -9.84 -19.04
N ALA A 126 7.82 -8.80 -18.69
CA ALA A 126 7.02 -8.03 -19.64
C ALA A 126 7.84 -7.07 -20.53
N LYS A 127 9.08 -6.75 -20.13
CA LYS A 127 10.03 -5.88 -20.88
C LYS A 127 9.46 -4.51 -21.30
N PRO A 128 8.90 -3.72 -20.36
CA PRO A 128 8.44 -2.37 -20.66
C PRO A 128 9.62 -1.48 -21.11
N ARG A 129 9.37 -0.54 -22.04
CA ARG A 129 10.38 0.48 -22.39
C ARG A 129 10.68 1.42 -21.22
N ARG A 130 9.68 1.68 -20.39
CA ARG A 130 9.78 2.53 -19.19
C ARG A 130 8.60 2.33 -18.26
N VAL A 131 8.78 2.69 -17.00
CA VAL A 131 7.77 2.57 -15.94
C VAL A 131 7.61 3.90 -15.21
N THR A 132 6.37 4.39 -15.06
CA THR A 132 6.02 5.39 -14.05
C THR A 132 5.49 4.66 -12.83
N PHE A 133 6.02 4.99 -11.65
CA PHE A 133 5.65 4.36 -10.39
C PHE A 133 5.19 5.42 -9.38
N PRO A 134 3.87 5.72 -9.31
CA PRO A 134 3.34 6.55 -8.26
C PRO A 134 3.32 5.79 -6.93
N ALA A 135 3.94 6.36 -5.91
CA ALA A 135 4.19 5.69 -4.64
C ALA A 135 3.81 6.56 -3.43
N SER A 136 3.82 5.94 -2.25
CA SER A 136 3.90 6.67 -0.99
C SER A 136 5.33 7.20 -0.82
N ALA A 137 5.53 8.41 -0.31
CA ALA A 137 6.86 8.92 0.05
C ALA A 137 7.64 7.98 0.98
N LEU A 138 6.93 7.24 1.83
CA LEU A 138 7.52 6.27 2.77
C LEU A 138 7.65 4.84 2.21
N ALA A 139 7.29 4.60 0.94
CA ALA A 139 7.39 3.26 0.35
C ALA A 139 8.85 2.86 0.11
N ALA A 140 9.18 1.59 0.38
CA ALA A 140 10.50 1.02 0.07
C ALA A 140 10.88 1.18 -1.41
N THR A 141 12.18 1.23 -1.69
CA THR A 141 12.75 1.39 -3.04
C THR A 141 12.92 0.07 -3.80
N THR A 142 12.55 -1.07 -3.20
CA THR A 142 12.76 -2.41 -3.78
C THR A 142 12.32 -2.53 -5.24
N LEU A 143 11.17 -1.96 -5.62
CA LEU A 143 10.70 -1.99 -7.00
C LEU A 143 11.61 -1.17 -7.94
N THR A 144 11.95 0.07 -7.57
CA THR A 144 12.81 0.94 -8.38
C THR A 144 14.20 0.36 -8.53
N ASP A 145 14.76 -0.18 -7.46
CA ASP A 145 16.11 -0.74 -7.45
C ASP A 145 16.18 -2.00 -8.31
N SER A 146 15.16 -2.85 -8.23
CA SER A 146 15.07 -4.07 -9.05
C SER A 146 14.92 -3.77 -10.54
N LEU A 147 14.09 -2.79 -10.91
CA LEU A 147 13.91 -2.39 -12.31
C LEU A 147 15.15 -1.69 -12.87
N ALA A 148 15.82 -0.86 -12.06
CA ALA A 148 17.08 -0.24 -12.43
C ALA A 148 18.18 -1.28 -12.68
N ALA A 149 18.29 -2.30 -11.81
CA ALA A 149 19.21 -3.42 -12.00
C ALA A 149 18.94 -4.21 -13.29
N ALA A 150 17.69 -4.24 -13.75
CA ALA A 150 17.30 -4.85 -15.02
C ALA A 150 17.41 -3.91 -16.24
N GLY A 151 17.90 -2.68 -16.05
CA GLY A 151 18.05 -1.69 -17.13
C GLY A 151 16.73 -1.08 -17.61
N ILE A 152 15.66 -1.16 -16.83
CA ILE A 152 14.34 -0.60 -17.17
C ILE A 152 14.22 0.81 -16.58
N PRO A 153 14.15 1.87 -17.43
CA PRO A 153 13.97 3.24 -16.96
C PRO A 153 12.70 3.36 -16.12
N THR A 154 12.85 3.79 -14.87
CA THR A 154 11.73 3.90 -13.91
C THR A 154 11.70 5.28 -13.28
N THR A 155 10.57 5.97 -13.41
CA THR A 155 10.30 7.26 -12.77
C THR A 155 9.37 7.04 -11.59
N ARG A 156 9.93 7.10 -10.37
CA ARG A 156 9.13 7.12 -9.14
C ARG A 156 8.62 8.54 -8.88
N ILE A 157 7.34 8.65 -8.54
CA ILE A 157 6.70 9.92 -8.18
C ILE A 157 5.92 9.70 -6.89
N ASP A 158 6.31 10.38 -5.82
CA ASP A 158 5.62 10.24 -4.54
C ASP A 158 4.37 11.12 -4.54
N ILE A 159 3.17 10.51 -4.62
CA ILE A 159 1.89 11.23 -4.76
C ILE A 159 1.07 11.28 -3.48
N TYR A 160 1.51 10.58 -2.44
CA TYR A 160 0.93 10.63 -1.10
C TYR A 160 1.99 10.26 -0.06
N THR A 161 1.71 10.53 1.20
CA THR A 161 2.46 10.02 2.33
C THR A 161 1.53 9.43 3.38
N SER A 162 2.08 8.82 4.42
CA SER A 162 1.33 8.40 5.61
C SER A 162 1.77 9.24 6.81
N GLU A 163 0.81 9.83 7.50
CA GLU A 163 1.03 10.67 8.67
C GLU A 163 0.40 10.04 9.93
N PRO A 164 0.98 10.28 11.11
CA PRO A 164 0.32 10.00 12.37
C PRO A 164 -1.05 10.69 12.46
N SER A 165 -2.02 10.03 13.09
CA SER A 165 -3.31 10.60 13.47
C SER A 165 -3.45 10.57 14.99
N PRO A 166 -2.93 11.59 15.71
CA PRO A 166 -3.11 11.69 17.17
C PRO A 166 -4.58 11.72 17.58
N GLU A 167 -5.45 12.26 16.73
CA GLU A 167 -6.90 12.23 16.94
C GLU A 167 -7.44 10.79 16.88
N GLY A 168 -6.98 9.98 15.92
CA GLY A 168 -7.33 8.55 15.85
C GLY A 168 -6.88 7.80 17.10
N VAL A 169 -5.69 8.09 17.61
CA VAL A 169 -5.19 7.52 18.87
C VAL A 169 -6.08 7.91 20.04
N ARG A 170 -6.44 9.19 20.19
CA ARG A 170 -7.35 9.65 21.26
C ARG A 170 -8.74 9.01 21.18
N LYS A 171 -9.30 8.88 19.97
CA LYS A 171 -10.59 8.18 19.76
C LYS A 171 -10.49 6.72 20.17
N MET A 172 -9.39 6.04 19.81
CA MET A 172 -9.17 4.66 20.21
C MET A 172 -8.99 4.51 21.73
N ALA A 173 -8.22 5.40 22.37
CA ALA A 173 -8.02 5.35 23.81
C ALA A 173 -9.32 5.63 24.58
N ALA A 174 -10.20 6.50 24.07
CA ALA A 174 -11.52 6.77 24.66
C ALA A 174 -12.42 5.52 24.68
N GLU A 175 -12.20 4.58 23.76
CA GLU A 175 -12.88 3.29 23.76
C GLU A 175 -12.38 2.35 24.87
N ARG A 176 -11.27 2.65 25.55
CA ARG A 176 -10.70 1.80 26.62
C ARG A 176 -10.59 0.31 26.20
N PRO A 177 -9.91 -0.01 25.08
CA PRO A 177 -9.72 -1.39 24.69
C PRO A 177 -8.81 -2.13 25.67
N ASP A 178 -9.09 -3.40 25.91
CA ASP A 178 -8.21 -4.30 26.67
C ASP A 178 -6.99 -4.69 25.82
N VAL A 179 -7.20 -4.85 24.50
CA VAL A 179 -6.17 -5.21 23.52
C VAL A 179 -6.25 -4.33 22.29
N VAL A 180 -5.09 -3.90 21.78
CA VAL A 180 -4.96 -3.22 20.50
C VAL A 180 -4.15 -4.06 19.52
N VAL A 181 -4.79 -4.43 18.41
CA VAL A 181 -4.15 -5.05 17.25
C VAL A 181 -3.48 -3.97 16.41
N VAL A 182 -2.15 -3.99 16.39
CA VAL A 182 -1.29 -3.08 15.66
C VAL A 182 -0.99 -3.67 14.28
N THR A 183 -1.53 -3.00 13.26
CA THR A 183 -1.57 -3.53 11.89
C THR A 183 -0.44 -3.04 10.97
N SER A 184 0.45 -2.19 11.50
CA SER A 184 1.66 -1.74 10.79
C SER A 184 2.66 -1.11 11.76
N SER A 185 3.94 -1.07 11.36
CA SER A 185 4.99 -0.35 12.08
C SER A 185 4.69 1.15 12.25
N SER A 186 4.07 1.80 11.25
CA SER A 186 3.69 3.21 11.37
C SER A 186 2.62 3.43 12.43
N ALA A 187 1.63 2.53 12.52
CA ALA A 187 0.63 2.57 13.58
C ALA A 187 1.25 2.32 14.97
N GLY A 188 2.21 1.40 15.07
CA GLY A 188 2.95 1.15 16.31
C GLY A 188 3.70 2.38 16.81
N ARG A 189 4.41 3.08 15.92
CA ARG A 189 5.05 4.38 16.23
C ARG A 189 4.05 5.42 16.71
N THR A 190 2.94 5.58 15.99
CA THR A 190 1.89 6.54 16.35
C THR A 190 1.24 6.24 17.70
N LEU A 191 1.00 4.97 18.04
CA LEU A 191 0.50 4.58 19.36
C LEU A 191 1.52 4.92 20.44
N ALA A 192 2.77 4.49 20.30
CA ALA A 192 3.81 4.74 21.30
C ALA A 192 4.03 6.24 21.58
N GLU A 193 3.89 7.08 20.55
CA GLU A 193 4.10 8.53 20.67
C GLU A 193 2.89 9.28 21.25
N HIS A 194 1.66 8.85 20.94
CA HIS A 194 0.46 9.65 21.21
C HIS A 194 -0.57 8.99 22.13
N TRP A 195 -0.36 7.75 22.57
CA TRP A 195 -1.27 7.09 23.49
C TRP A 195 -1.27 7.80 24.85
N PRO A 196 -2.45 8.10 25.43
CA PRO A 196 -2.51 8.73 26.73
C PRO A 196 -2.27 7.70 27.85
N GLY A 197 -1.18 7.87 28.59
CA GLY A 197 -0.85 7.01 29.74
C GLY A 197 -0.36 5.63 29.32
N ASP A 198 -0.70 4.61 30.12
CA ASP A 198 -0.25 3.24 29.88
C ASP A 198 -0.94 2.63 28.67
N LEU A 199 -0.14 1.98 27.81
CA LEU A 199 -0.65 1.24 26.66
C LEU A 199 -1.40 -0.02 27.11
N PRO A 200 -2.50 -0.38 26.43
CA PRO A 200 -3.15 -1.67 26.61
C PRO A 200 -2.25 -2.78 26.07
N LEU A 201 -2.67 -4.04 26.25
CA LEU A 201 -1.97 -5.16 25.63
C LEU A 201 -1.93 -4.98 24.11
N LEU A 202 -0.75 -5.14 23.51
CA LEU A 202 -0.56 -4.98 22.08
C LEU A 202 -0.42 -6.34 21.39
N VAL A 203 -1.12 -6.51 20.27
CA VAL A 203 -0.90 -7.63 19.35
C VAL A 203 -0.34 -7.10 18.04
N ALA A 204 0.82 -7.59 17.63
CA ALA A 204 1.38 -7.25 16.33
C ALA A 204 0.80 -8.17 15.24
N ILE A 205 0.38 -7.58 14.11
CA ILE A 205 -0.08 -8.36 12.94
C ILE A 205 1.00 -9.27 12.32
N GLY A 206 2.26 -9.08 12.68
CA GLY A 206 3.38 -9.89 12.24
C GLY A 206 4.72 -9.33 12.70
N GLN A 207 5.78 -10.10 12.45
CA GLN A 207 7.13 -9.85 13.00
C GLN A 207 7.66 -8.42 12.76
N PRO A 208 7.56 -7.81 11.56
CA PRO A 208 8.09 -6.45 11.37
C PRO A 208 7.42 -5.38 12.26
N THR A 209 6.13 -5.60 12.58
CA THR A 209 5.40 -4.71 13.50
C THR A 209 5.83 -4.97 14.94
N ALA A 210 6.05 -6.24 15.31
CA ALA A 210 6.56 -6.62 16.62
C ALA A 210 7.94 -6.03 16.89
N ASP A 211 8.87 -6.14 15.93
CA ASP A 211 10.22 -5.58 16.04
C ASP A 211 10.17 -4.06 16.24
N THR A 212 9.26 -3.39 15.51
CA THR A 212 9.04 -1.94 15.68
C THR A 212 8.57 -1.62 17.09
N LEU A 213 7.53 -2.32 17.58
CA LEU A 213 6.97 -2.10 18.91
C LEU A 213 8.00 -2.33 20.03
N THR A 214 8.78 -3.41 19.94
CA THR A 214 9.88 -3.70 20.86
C THR A 214 10.94 -2.60 20.85
N SER A 215 11.33 -2.11 19.67
CA SER A 215 12.33 -1.02 19.55
C SER A 215 11.86 0.30 20.16
N LEU A 216 10.55 0.49 20.30
CA LEU A 216 9.93 1.67 20.92
C LEU A 216 9.70 1.50 22.42
N GLY A 217 10.14 0.39 23.02
CA GLY A 217 9.93 0.09 24.44
C GLY A 217 8.51 -0.38 24.78
N ALA A 218 7.70 -0.75 23.79
CA ALA A 218 6.33 -1.24 23.96
C ALA A 218 6.18 -2.64 23.36
N PRO A 219 6.89 -3.67 23.87
CA PRO A 219 6.88 -5.00 23.28
C PRO A 219 5.45 -5.57 23.24
N PRO A 220 5.03 -6.19 22.12
CA PRO A 220 3.69 -6.75 22.03
C PRO A 220 3.55 -7.98 22.93
N ALA A 221 2.35 -8.16 23.49
CA ALA A 221 1.98 -9.35 24.24
C ALA A 221 1.85 -10.59 23.33
N GLY A 222 1.58 -10.38 22.03
CA GLY A 222 1.51 -11.45 21.05
C GLY A 222 1.81 -11.00 19.62
N VAL A 223 2.22 -11.94 18.78
CA VAL A 223 2.50 -11.73 17.36
C VAL A 223 1.72 -12.75 16.55
N ALA A 224 0.88 -12.29 15.63
CA ALA A 224 0.14 -13.17 14.73
C ALA A 224 1.12 -13.94 13.82
N ALA A 225 0.93 -15.25 13.71
CA ALA A 225 1.77 -16.12 12.87
C ALA A 225 1.56 -15.81 11.37
N THR A 226 0.33 -15.46 11.00
CA THR A 226 -0.02 -14.99 9.67
C THR A 226 -0.69 -13.61 9.76
N PRO A 227 -0.46 -12.70 8.79
CA PRO A 227 -1.02 -11.36 8.81
C PRO A 227 -2.47 -11.33 8.28
N ASP A 228 -3.27 -12.31 8.69
CA ASP A 228 -4.68 -12.48 8.35
C ASP A 228 -5.54 -12.57 9.60
N ARG A 229 -6.86 -12.69 9.42
CA ARG A 229 -7.79 -12.65 10.55
C ARG A 229 -7.56 -13.82 11.50
N ARG A 230 -7.39 -15.02 10.94
CA ARG A 230 -7.23 -16.24 11.71
C ARG A 230 -5.95 -16.19 12.54
N GLY A 231 -4.84 -15.75 11.94
CA GLY A 231 -3.57 -15.60 12.66
C GLY A 231 -3.66 -14.61 13.83
N ILE A 232 -4.49 -13.56 13.71
CA ILE A 232 -4.74 -12.62 14.82
C ILE A 232 -5.66 -13.24 15.86
N GLU A 233 -6.75 -13.92 15.47
CA GLU A 233 -7.67 -14.59 16.38
C GLU A 233 -6.97 -15.68 17.20
N ASP A 234 -6.18 -16.55 16.57
CA ASP A 234 -5.38 -17.57 17.26
C ASP A 234 -4.44 -16.95 18.31
N CYS A 235 -3.86 -15.77 17.98
CA CYS A 235 -3.01 -15.01 18.90
C CYS A 235 -3.81 -14.42 20.08
N LEU A 236 -5.02 -13.91 19.83
CA LEU A 236 -5.90 -13.35 20.86
C LEU A 236 -6.41 -14.42 21.82
N GLU A 237 -6.80 -15.60 21.31
CA GLU A 237 -7.22 -16.74 22.13
C GLU A 237 -6.09 -17.21 23.07
N THR A 238 -4.85 -17.22 22.57
CA THR A 238 -3.66 -17.54 23.38
C THR A 238 -3.45 -16.51 24.50
N LEU A 239 -3.67 -15.23 24.21
CA LEU A 239 -3.58 -14.16 25.20
C LEU A 239 -4.66 -14.26 26.27
N GLU A 240 -5.92 -14.49 25.89
CA GLU A 240 -7.02 -14.65 26.85
C GLU A 240 -6.74 -15.77 27.85
N ARG A 241 -6.18 -16.90 27.39
CA ARG A 241 -5.78 -18.01 28.28
C ARG A 241 -4.65 -17.67 29.25
N THR A 242 -3.78 -16.74 28.90
CA THR A 242 -2.59 -16.38 29.69
C THR A 242 -2.89 -15.27 30.71
N HIS A 243 -3.94 -14.49 30.45
CA HIS A 243 -4.33 -13.32 31.25
C HIS A 243 -5.71 -13.44 31.94
N SER A 244 -6.33 -14.63 31.92
CA SER A 244 -7.51 -15.00 32.74
C SER A 244 -7.09 -15.48 34.12
#